data_AF-A0AAD8PVI9-F1
#
_entry.id   AF-A0AAD8PVI9-F1
#
_cell.length_a   1.000
_cell.length_b   1.000
_cell.length_c   1.000
_cell.angle_alpha   90.00
_cell.angle_beta   90.00
_cell.angle_gamma   90.00
#
_symmetry.space_group_name_H-M   'P 1'
#
loop_
_entity.id
_entity.type
_entity.pdbx_description
1 polymer ?
#
loop_
_entity_poly.entity_id
_entity_poly.type
_entity_poly.pdbx_seq_one_letter_code
_entity_poly.pdbx_strand_id
1 'polypeptide(L)' 'MKTFAILALAAAYLPATLGLCTLQLKFLEDGKWHSVTKTAYPGDTLYIMGHSTKIGPLCAPAKTTWTDAKIVSWSG' A
#
# COMPACT_ATOMS: atom_id res chain seq x y z
N MET A 1 3.79 -23.64 -34.86
CA MET A 1 3.94 -22.21 -34.51
C MET A 1 2.80 -21.82 -33.59
N LYS A 2 3.06 -21.56 -32.30
CA LYS A 2 2.07 -21.10 -31.33
C LYS A 2 2.34 -19.63 -31.05
N THR A 3 1.41 -18.80 -31.47
CA THR A 3 1.42 -17.34 -31.42
C THR A 3 1.54 -16.86 -29.98
N PHE A 4 2.53 -16.02 -29.71
CA PHE A 4 2.72 -15.37 -28.42
C PHE A 4 1.59 -14.36 -28.19
N ALA A 5 0.72 -14.61 -27.22
CA ALA A 5 -0.16 -13.59 -26.68
C ALA A 5 0.63 -12.84 -25.59
N ILE A 6 1.21 -11.71 -25.97
CA ILE A 6 1.77 -10.76 -25.00
C ILE A 6 0.57 -10.22 -24.22
N LEU A 7 0.38 -10.71 -22.99
CA LEU A 7 -0.61 -10.16 -22.07
C LEU A 7 -0.18 -8.72 -21.79
N ALA A 8 -0.90 -7.76 -22.37
CA ALA A 8 -0.72 -6.36 -22.09
C ALA A 8 -1.00 -6.13 -20.60
N LEU A 9 0.04 -5.81 -19.84
CA LEU A 9 -0.07 -5.37 -18.47
C LEU A 9 -0.78 -4.02 -18.49
N ALA A 10 -2.10 -4.03 -18.27
CA ALA A 10 -2.84 -2.82 -18.00
C ALA A 10 -2.44 -2.32 -16.60
N ALA A 11 -1.29 -1.64 -16.52
CA ALA A 11 -1.03 -0.71 -15.45
C ALA A 11 -2.06 0.41 -15.61
N ALA A 12 -3.10 0.40 -14.78
CA ALA A 12 -3.91 1.59 -14.58
C ALA A 12 -2.97 2.66 -14.01
N TYR A 13 -2.36 3.44 -14.89
CA TYR A 13 -1.59 4.63 -14.54
C TYR A 13 -2.56 5.62 -13.91
N LEU A 14 -2.74 5.52 -12.59
CA LEU A 14 -3.14 6.67 -11.81
C LEU A 14 -2.05 7.72 -12.05
N PRO A 15 -2.43 8.96 -12.40
CA PRO A 15 -1.45 9.96 -12.72
C PRO A 15 -0.54 10.15 -11.50
N ALA A 16 0.77 10.17 -11.73
CA ALA A 16 1.79 10.48 -10.72
C ALA A 16 1.62 11.89 -10.09
N THR A 17 0.52 12.59 -10.39
CA THR A 17 0.11 13.88 -9.85
C THR A 17 -0.57 13.79 -8.48
N LEU A 18 -0.90 12.59 -7.99
CA LEU A 18 -1.52 12.44 -6.66
C LEU A 18 -0.54 12.46 -5.48
N GLY A 19 0.75 12.74 -5.74
CA GLY A 19 1.78 12.90 -4.71
C GLY A 19 2.25 11.60 -4.07
N LEU A 20 3.42 11.64 -3.47
CA LEU A 20 3.97 10.53 -2.70
C LEU A 20 3.36 10.55 -1.30
N CYS A 21 2.73 9.45 -0.89
CA CYS A 21 2.15 9.30 0.43
C CYS A 21 3.21 8.90 1.44
N THR A 22 3.19 9.52 2.63
CA THR A 22 3.97 9.04 3.77
C THR A 22 3.07 8.27 4.72
N LEU A 23 3.50 7.06 5.05
CA LEU A 23 2.74 6.11 5.85
C LEU A 23 3.56 5.69 7.05
N GLN A 24 2.94 5.67 8.23
CA GLN A 24 3.47 4.98 9.39
C GLN A 24 2.73 3.66 9.57
N LEU A 25 3.48 2.59 9.43
CA LEU A 25 3.04 1.23 9.63
C LEU A 25 3.42 0.83 11.06
N LYS A 26 2.44 0.36 11.83
CA LYS A 26 2.64 -0.21 13.16
C LYS A 26 2.23 -1.66 13.14
N PHE A 27 3.06 -2.55 13.65
CA PHE A 27 2.76 -3.98 13.66
C PHE A 27 3.34 -4.69 14.87
N LEU A 28 2.70 -5.78 15.27
CA LEU A 28 3.12 -6.62 16.37
C LEU A 28 4.00 -7.75 15.83
N GLU A 29 5.27 -7.75 16.21
CA GLU A 29 6.24 -8.79 15.86
C GLU A 29 6.96 -9.23 17.15
N ASP A 30 7.03 -10.54 17.39
CA ASP A 30 7.60 -11.14 18.60
C ASP A 30 7.03 -10.56 19.92
N GLY A 31 5.73 -10.29 19.94
CA GLY A 31 5.05 -9.73 21.12
C GLY A 31 5.35 -8.25 21.41
N LYS A 32 6.07 -7.57 20.51
CA LYS A 32 6.39 -6.15 20.62
C LYS A 32 5.83 -5.35 19.45
N TRP A 33 5.31 -4.16 19.74
CA TRP A 33 4.87 -3.23 18.70
C TRP A 33 6.07 -2.51 18.09
N HIS A 34 6.19 -2.61 16.77
CA HIS A 34 7.17 -1.89 15.96
C HIS A 34 6.48 -0.81 15.15
N SER A 35 7.25 0.19 14.73
CA SER A 35 6.76 1.29 13.90
C SER A 35 7.78 1.59 12.82
N VAL A 36 7.35 1.61 11.58
CA VAL A 36 8.19 1.95 10.42
C VAL A 36 7.50 3.00 9.57
N THR A 37 8.28 3.90 8.99
CA THR A 37 7.78 4.88 8.03
C THR A 37 8.11 4.39 6.62
N LYS A 38 7.14 4.46 5.71
CA LYS A 38 7.29 4.05 4.33
C LYS A 38 6.58 5.04 3.41
N THR A 39 7.13 5.21 2.20
CA THR A 39 6.48 5.97 1.14
C THR A 39 5.79 5.06 0.14
N ALA A 40 4.66 5.49 -0.40
CA ALA A 40 3.88 4.75 -1.39
C ALA A 40 3.03 5.69 -2.25
N TYR A 41 2.53 5.21 -3.38
CA TYR A 41 1.67 5.99 -4.28
C TYR A 41 0.19 5.61 -4.10
N PRO A 42 -0.73 6.54 -4.35
CA PRO A 42 -2.15 6.21 -4.49
C PRO A 42 -2.35 5.14 -5.57
N GLY A 43 -3.11 4.10 -5.25
CA GLY A 43 -3.29 2.91 -6.07
C GLY A 43 -2.42 1.72 -5.67
N ASP A 44 -1.33 1.94 -4.95
CA ASP A 44 -0.46 0.85 -4.49
C ASP A 44 -1.19 -0.07 -3.50
N THR A 45 -0.76 -1.34 -3.48
CA THR A 45 -1.19 -2.29 -2.45
C THR A 45 -0.10 -2.41 -1.40
N LEU A 46 -0.45 -2.09 -0.15
CA LEU A 46 0.41 -2.27 1.01
C LEU A 46 0.21 -3.66 1.58
N TYR A 47 1.30 -4.26 2.07
CA TYR A 47 1.31 -5.54 2.76
C TYR A 47 1.95 -5.37 4.14
N ILE A 48 1.31 -5.88 5.20
CA ILE A 48 1.77 -5.78 6.59
C ILE A 48 1.22 -6.96 7.40
N MET A 49 2.09 -7.74 8.06
CA MET A 49 1.71 -8.92 8.88
C MET A 49 0.71 -9.87 8.21
N GLY A 50 0.88 -10.15 6.91
CA GLY A 50 -0.04 -11.01 6.15
C GLY A 50 -1.36 -10.34 5.72
N HIS A 51 -1.61 -9.10 6.14
CA HIS A 51 -2.72 -8.28 5.65
C HIS A 51 -2.32 -7.45 4.45
N SER A 52 -3.32 -7.05 3.65
CA SER A 52 -3.12 -6.08 2.58
C SER A 52 -4.23 -5.04 2.51
N THR A 53 -3.90 -3.88 1.94
CA THR A 53 -4.85 -2.79 1.71
C THR A 53 -4.43 -1.96 0.51
N LYS A 54 -5.40 -1.43 -0.25
CA LYS A 54 -5.12 -0.49 -1.33
C LYS A 54 -5.07 0.93 -0.79
N ILE A 55 -4.10 1.70 -1.24
CA ILE A 55 -4.00 3.13 -0.96
C ILE A 55 -5.01 3.85 -1.86
N GLY A 56 -5.98 4.50 -1.23
CA GLY A 56 -6.96 5.32 -1.94
C GLY A 56 -6.39 6.66 -2.40
N PRO A 57 -7.15 7.39 -3.22
CA PRO A 57 -6.85 8.79 -3.52
C PRO A 57 -6.77 9.59 -2.20
N LEU A 58 -5.83 10.53 -2.09
CA LEU A 58 -5.50 11.27 -0.86
C LEU A 58 -4.73 10.48 0.22
N CYS A 59 -3.99 9.45 -0.16
CA CYS A 59 -3.18 8.69 0.78
C CYS A 59 -4.00 8.04 1.90
N ALA A 60 -5.27 7.72 1.65
CA ALA A 60 -6.16 7.09 2.61
C ALA A 60 -6.32 5.60 2.27
N PRO A 61 -5.70 4.67 3.03
CA PRO A 61 -5.90 3.23 2.81
C PRO A 61 -7.35 2.83 3.06
N ALA A 62 -7.89 1.93 2.25
CA ALA A 62 -9.27 1.46 2.38
C ALA A 62 -9.54 0.77 3.73
N LYS A 63 -8.53 0.09 4.27
CA LYS A 63 -8.50 -0.48 5.62
C LYS A 63 -7.17 -0.13 6.30
N THR A 64 -7.24 0.25 7.57
CA THR A 64 -6.10 0.78 8.33
C THR A 64 -5.83 0.07 9.65
N THR A 65 -6.71 -0.81 10.13
CA THR A 65 -6.55 -1.46 11.44
C THR A 65 -6.90 -2.94 11.39
N TRP A 66 -6.07 -3.72 12.07
CA TRP A 66 -6.16 -5.15 12.30
C TRP A 66 -5.76 -5.44 13.76
N THR A 67 -5.84 -6.70 14.17
CA THR A 67 -5.50 -7.15 15.53
C THR A 67 -4.00 -6.99 15.86
N ASP A 68 -3.15 -7.10 14.85
CA ASP A 68 -1.68 -7.18 14.92
C ASP A 68 -1.00 -6.12 14.03
N ALA A 69 -1.77 -5.25 13.37
CA ALA A 69 -1.25 -4.24 12.47
C ALA A 69 -2.15 -3.00 12.42
N LYS A 70 -1.54 -1.83 12.19
CA LYS A 70 -2.23 -0.56 11.96
C LYS A 70 -1.43 0.29 10.97
N ILE A 71 -2.14 1.04 10.15
CA ILE A 71 -1.59 2.01 9.21
C ILE A 71 -2.12 3.38 9.61
N VAL A 72 -1.20 4.32 9.79
CA VAL A 72 -1.50 5.74 9.87
C VAL A 72 -0.93 6.36 8.61
N SER A 73 -1.75 7.14 7.91
CA SER A 73 -1.35 7.74 6.65
C SER A 73 -1.58 9.24 6.68
N TRP A 74 -0.71 9.97 5.99
CA TRP A 74 -0.87 11.40 5.75
C TRP A 74 -0.30 11.75 4.38
N SER A 75 -0.87 12.79 3.76
CA SER A 75 -0.29 13.38 2.55
C SER A 75 1.05 14.03 2.91
N GLY A 76 2.05 13.82 2.04
CA GLY A 76 3.31 14.55 2.06
C GLY A 76 3.21 15.88 1.33
#